data_AF-A0AAU0Z7V8-F1
#
_entry.id   AF-A0AAU0Z7V8-F1
#
_cell.length_a   1.000
_cell.length_b   1.000
_cell.length_c   1.000
_cell.angle_alpha   90.00
_cell.angle_beta   90.00
_cell.angle_gamma   90.00
#
_symmetry.space_group_name_H-M   'P 1'
#
loop_
_entity.id
_entity.type
_entity.pdbx_description
1 polymer ?
#
loop_
_entity_poly.entity_id
_entity_poly.type
_entity_poly.pdbx_seq_one_letter_code
_entity_poly.pdbx_strand_id
1 'polypeptide(L)'
;MAHGTDPKTTSEAPTRAALVARALGFPRGWTPNEHLGETLHFITAWTQHELNTIYVRAGGTVTTRLVTRSTSNGDSTWPATEITLTVPVPNIGDVQIVTDWDEDSGGRDLPVMQVIPHAELIA
;
A
#
# COMPACT_ATOMS: atom_id res chain seq x y z
N MET A 1 25.32 -50.06 -3.53
CA MET A 1 25.51 -48.68 -4.02
C MET A 1 24.50 -48.43 -5.13
N ALA A 2 23.56 -47.51 -4.92
CA ALA A 2 22.76 -46.89 -5.96
C ALA A 2 22.48 -45.46 -5.49
N HIS A 3 23.07 -44.50 -6.21
CA HIS A 3 22.87 -43.06 -6.05
C HIS A 3 21.51 -42.64 -6.60
N GLY A 4 20.94 -41.60 -5.98
CA GLY A 4 20.22 -40.57 -6.72
C GLY A 4 18.70 -40.69 -6.74
N THR A 5 18.04 -39.90 -5.89
CA THR A 5 16.84 -39.17 -6.29
C THR A 5 16.92 -37.79 -5.67
N ASP A 6 17.18 -36.79 -6.51
CA ASP A 6 17.04 -35.38 -6.20
C ASP A 6 15.67 -35.11 -5.54
N PRO A 7 15.60 -34.35 -4.43
CA PRO A 7 14.32 -33.83 -3.99
C PRO A 7 13.86 -32.83 -5.04
N LYS A 8 12.85 -33.24 -5.82
CA LYS A 8 12.05 -32.35 -6.66
C LYS A 8 11.80 -31.06 -5.90
N THR A 9 12.39 -29.97 -6.38
CA THR A 9 11.97 -28.64 -5.99
C THR A 9 10.56 -28.47 -6.53
N THR A 10 9.56 -28.85 -5.73
CA THR A 10 8.17 -28.50 -5.99
C THR A 10 8.13 -26.98 -5.94
N SER A 11 8.09 -26.33 -7.11
CA SER A 11 7.81 -24.91 -7.19
C SER A 11 6.38 -24.71 -6.74
N GLU A 12 6.16 -24.56 -5.43
CA GLU A 12 4.86 -24.14 -4.92
C GLU A 12 4.50 -22.80 -5.58
N ALA A 13 3.25 -22.69 -6.05
CA ALA A 13 2.75 -21.44 -6.59
C ALA A 13 2.94 -20.35 -5.52
N PRO A 14 3.36 -19.14 -5.90
CA PRO A 14 3.52 -18.05 -4.95
C PRO A 14 2.19 -17.80 -4.24
N THR A 15 2.24 -17.60 -2.91
CA THR A 15 1.05 -17.23 -2.15
C THR A 15 0.50 -15.89 -2.64
N ARG A 16 -0.80 -15.64 -2.43
CA ARG A 16 -1.42 -14.36 -2.80
C ARG A 16 -0.72 -13.17 -2.15
N ALA A 17 -0.30 -13.30 -0.90
CA ALA A 17 0.50 -12.28 -0.21
C ALA A 17 1.85 -12.04 -0.89
N ALA A 18 2.54 -13.10 -1.33
CA ALA A 18 3.79 -12.96 -2.08
C ALA A 18 3.61 -12.27 -3.43
N LEU A 19 2.47 -12.47 -4.10
CA LEU A 19 2.13 -11.75 -5.34
C LEU A 19 1.96 -10.24 -5.08
N VAL A 20 1.21 -9.87 -4.04
CA VAL A 20 1.03 -8.46 -3.63
C VAL A 20 2.37 -7.86 -3.22
N ALA A 21 3.13 -8.52 -2.34
CA ALA A 21 4.44 -8.05 -1.90
C ALA A 21 5.38 -7.78 -3.07
N ARG A 22 5.44 -8.70 -4.04
CA ARG A 22 6.26 -8.53 -5.24
C ARG A 22 5.77 -7.37 -6.10
N ALA A 23 4.46 -7.23 -6.30
CA ALA A 23 3.89 -6.18 -7.14
C ALA A 23 4.13 -4.78 -6.56
N LEU A 24 4.06 -4.64 -5.23
CA LEU A 24 4.25 -3.37 -4.52
C LEU A 24 5.71 -3.12 -4.12
N GLY A 25 6.59 -4.10 -4.31
CA GLY A 25 8.02 -4.00 -3.95
C GLY A 25 8.30 -4.10 -2.44
N PHE A 26 7.45 -4.81 -1.70
CA PHE A 26 7.67 -5.13 -0.29
C PHE A 26 8.68 -6.28 -0.10
N PRO A 27 9.31 -6.37 1.10
CA PRO A 27 10.21 -7.45 1.44
C PRO A 27 9.56 -8.85 1.33
N ARG A 28 10.39 -9.86 1.10
CA ARG A 28 9.94 -11.26 1.19
C ARG A 28 9.45 -11.56 2.61
N GLY A 29 8.33 -12.27 2.69
CA GLY A 29 7.67 -12.59 3.96
C GLY A 29 6.71 -11.52 4.46
N TRP A 30 6.54 -10.41 3.71
CA TRP A 30 5.50 -9.43 4.03
C TRP A 30 4.11 -10.06 4.00
N THR A 31 3.29 -9.65 4.97
CA THR A 31 1.87 -9.97 5.08
C THR A 31 1.10 -8.72 5.54
N PRO A 32 -0.18 -8.58 5.18
CA PRO A 32 -1.03 -7.51 5.71
C PRO A 32 -1.05 -7.51 7.24
N ASN A 33 -1.10 -6.32 7.84
CA ASN A 33 -1.28 -6.15 9.28
C ASN A 33 -2.78 -6.16 9.64
N GLU A 34 -3.28 -7.34 10.00
CA GLU A 34 -4.71 -7.55 10.34
C GLU A 34 -5.18 -6.69 11.52
N HIS A 35 -4.29 -6.31 12.45
CA HIS A 35 -4.63 -5.42 13.57
C HIS A 35 -4.97 -4.00 13.14
N LEU A 36 -4.51 -3.58 11.97
CA LEU A 36 -4.85 -2.30 11.34
C LEU A 36 -6.01 -2.45 10.35
N GLY A 37 -6.62 -3.64 10.25
CA GLY A 37 -7.66 -3.94 9.26
C GLY A 37 -7.13 -4.11 7.84
N GLU A 38 -5.82 -4.29 7.66
CA GLU A 38 -5.25 -4.53 6.33
C GLU A 38 -5.67 -5.88 5.76
N THR A 39 -5.78 -5.93 4.45
CA THR A 39 -6.07 -7.12 3.66
C THR A 39 -5.18 -7.17 2.43
N LEU A 40 -5.31 -8.22 1.62
CA LEU A 40 -4.64 -8.27 0.31
C LEU A 40 -5.11 -7.20 -0.68
N HIS A 41 -6.18 -6.45 -0.36
CA HIS A 41 -6.79 -5.42 -1.20
C HIS A 41 -6.74 -4.03 -0.57
N PHE A 42 -6.31 -3.91 0.69
CA PHE A 42 -6.30 -2.67 1.44
C PHE A 42 -5.10 -2.64 2.38
N ILE A 43 -4.21 -1.69 2.20
CA ILE A 43 -2.95 -1.56 2.94
C ILE A 43 -2.83 -0.12 3.43
N THR A 44 -2.31 0.06 4.63
CA THR A 44 -2.05 1.40 5.19
C THR A 44 -0.57 1.70 5.05
N ALA A 45 -0.23 2.76 4.34
CA ALA A 45 1.13 3.31 4.35
C ALA A 45 1.27 4.26 5.54
N TRP A 46 2.37 4.15 6.27
CA TRP A 46 2.61 4.95 7.48
C TRP A 46 2.88 6.42 7.17
N THR A 47 3.40 6.70 5.97
CA THR A 47 3.76 8.05 5.53
C THR A 47 3.48 8.24 4.05
N GLN A 48 3.34 9.49 3.64
CA GLN A 48 3.30 9.87 2.22
C GLN A 48 4.57 9.46 1.45
N HIS A 49 5.73 9.45 2.10
CA HIS A 49 6.99 9.04 1.49
C HIS A 49 7.01 7.53 1.18
N GLU A 50 6.42 6.72 2.06
CA GLU A 50 6.22 5.30 1.82
C GLU A 50 5.25 5.07 0.66
N LEU A 51 4.10 5.76 0.65
CA LEU A 51 3.14 5.70 -0.44
C LEU A 51 3.79 6.11 -1.78
N ASN A 52 4.57 7.20 -1.77
CA ASN A 52 5.30 7.66 -2.94
C ASN A 52 6.34 6.64 -3.42
N THR A 53 7.03 5.97 -2.50
CA THR A 53 7.98 4.90 -2.85
C THR A 53 7.27 3.74 -3.57
N ILE A 54 6.08 3.37 -3.12
CA ILE A 54 5.25 2.36 -3.79
C ILE A 54 4.81 2.86 -5.16
N TYR A 55 4.30 4.10 -5.26
CA TYR A 55 3.87 4.72 -6.51
C TYR A 55 4.99 4.76 -7.56
N VAL A 56 6.19 5.19 -7.20
CA VAL A 56 7.34 5.26 -8.13
C VAL A 56 7.72 3.86 -8.66
N ARG A 57 7.54 2.81 -7.86
CA ARG A 57 7.89 1.43 -8.23
C ARG A 57 6.79 0.74 -9.04
N ALA A 58 5.55 0.84 -8.57
CA ALA A 58 4.43 0.05 -9.06
C ALA A 58 3.51 0.85 -10.01
N GLY A 59 3.63 2.17 -10.03
CA GLY A 59 2.66 3.06 -10.67
C GLY A 59 1.29 2.93 -10.00
N GLY A 60 0.24 3.18 -10.79
CA GLY A 60 -1.15 3.08 -10.35
C GLY A 60 -1.91 4.40 -10.49
N THR A 61 -3.16 4.38 -10.07
CA THR A 61 -4.04 5.56 -10.07
C THR A 61 -4.07 6.17 -8.69
N VAL A 62 -3.83 7.47 -8.59
CA VAL A 62 -3.90 8.20 -7.33
C VAL A 62 -5.19 9.01 -7.27
N THR A 63 -5.89 8.93 -6.14
CA THR A 63 -7.05 9.75 -5.84
C THR A 63 -6.94 10.33 -4.43
N THR A 64 -7.69 11.40 -4.17
CA THR A 64 -7.86 11.94 -2.83
C THR A 64 -9.32 12.06 -2.47
N ARG A 65 -9.61 12.02 -1.18
CA ARG A 65 -10.93 12.37 -0.64
C ARG A 65 -10.81 12.92 0.77
N LEU A 66 -11.76 13.78 1.14
CA LEU A 66 -11.93 14.20 2.52
C LEU A 66 -12.58 13.08 3.33
N VAL A 67 -12.01 12.79 4.49
CA VAL A 67 -12.50 11.78 5.43
C VAL A 67 -12.48 12.34 6.85
N THR A 68 -13.24 11.71 7.74
CA THR A 68 -13.13 11.95 9.18
C THR A 68 -12.32 10.82 9.79
N ARG A 69 -11.21 11.16 10.45
CA ARG A 69 -10.42 10.22 11.24
C ARG A 69 -10.82 10.31 12.71
N SER A 70 -10.49 9.27 13.45
CA SER A 70 -10.68 9.24 14.90
C SER A 70 -9.45 8.68 15.59
N THR A 71 -9.25 9.05 16.86
CA THR A 71 -8.32 8.33 17.72
C THR A 71 -8.77 6.87 17.85
N SER A 72 -7.85 5.96 18.20
CA SER A 72 -8.16 4.53 18.31
C SER A 72 -9.23 4.20 19.37
N ASN A 73 -9.39 5.06 20.37
CA ASN A 73 -10.46 5.00 21.38
C ASN A 73 -11.74 5.76 20.97
N GLY A 74 -11.75 6.46 19.84
CA GLY A 74 -12.90 7.22 19.34
C GLY A 74 -13.17 8.54 20.07
N ASP A 75 -12.36 8.91 21.06
CA ASP A 75 -12.57 10.08 21.92
C ASP A 75 -12.36 11.42 21.20
N SER A 76 -11.76 11.42 20.01
CA SER A 76 -11.58 12.62 19.20
C SER A 76 -11.66 12.28 17.72
N THR A 77 -12.20 13.23 16.94
CA THR A 77 -12.28 13.14 15.48
C THR A 77 -11.75 14.41 14.85
N TRP A 78 -11.18 14.29 13.65
CA TRP A 78 -10.69 15.41 12.86
C TRP A 78 -10.88 15.12 11.36
N PRO A 79 -11.04 16.16 10.52
CA PRO A 79 -10.99 15.99 9.08
C PRO A 79 -9.57 15.64 8.65
N ALA A 80 -9.43 14.76 7.66
CA ALA A 80 -8.17 14.45 7.00
C ALA A 80 -8.39 14.36 5.49
N THR A 81 -7.33 14.58 4.73
CA THR A 81 -7.32 14.25 3.30
C THR A 81 -6.66 12.89 3.12
N GLU A 82 -7.44 11.87 2.79
CA GLU A 82 -6.90 10.54 2.48
C GLU A 82 -6.39 10.53 1.03
N ILE A 83 -5.16 10.06 0.86
CA ILE A 83 -4.54 9.77 -0.43
C ILE A 83 -4.63 8.27 -0.65
N THR A 84 -5.26 7.85 -1.75
CA THR A 84 -5.37 6.45 -2.15
C THR A 84 -4.57 6.21 -3.41
N LEU A 85 -3.60 5.30 -3.34
CA LEU A 85 -2.98 4.69 -4.50
C LEU A 85 -3.67 3.37 -4.82
N THR A 86 -4.21 3.22 -6.03
CA THR A 86 -4.78 1.96 -6.52
C THR A 86 -3.84 1.31 -7.51
N VAL A 87 -3.33 0.13 -7.17
CA VAL A 87 -2.43 -0.66 -8.02
C VAL A 87 -3.13 -1.94 -8.48
N PRO A 88 -3.28 -2.18 -9.79
CA PRO A 88 -3.79 -3.46 -10.29
C PRO A 88 -2.72 -4.55 -10.13
N VAL A 89 -3.02 -5.57 -9.33
CA VAL A 89 -2.12 -6.71 -9.10
C VAL A 89 -2.62 -7.95 -9.83
N PRO A 90 -1.82 -8.56 -10.74
CA PRO A 90 -2.23 -9.75 -11.48
C PRO A 90 -2.68 -10.90 -10.58
N ASN A 91 -3.83 -11.50 -10.90
CA ASN A 91 -4.47 -12.60 -10.16
C ASN A 91 -4.91 -12.27 -8.72
N ILE A 92 -4.82 -11.00 -8.32
CA ILE A 92 -5.37 -10.49 -7.07
C ILE A 92 -6.51 -9.53 -7.38
N GLY A 93 -6.31 -8.59 -8.30
CA GLY A 93 -7.20 -7.48 -8.57
C GLY A 93 -6.60 -6.18 -8.04
N ASP A 94 -7.43 -5.16 -7.87
CA ASP A 94 -6.97 -3.88 -7.36
C ASP A 94 -6.59 -3.98 -5.89
N VAL A 95 -5.45 -3.35 -5.56
CA VAL A 95 -4.95 -3.18 -4.20
C VAL A 95 -4.90 -1.69 -3.92
N GLN A 96 -5.60 -1.27 -2.89
CA GLN A 96 -5.60 0.11 -2.40
C GLN A 96 -4.55 0.24 -1.31
N ILE A 97 -3.68 1.22 -1.46
CA ILE A 97 -2.73 1.64 -0.44
C ILE A 97 -3.11 3.06 -0.04
N VAL A 98 -3.41 3.27 1.23
CA VAL A 98 -3.91 4.54 1.73
C VAL A 98 -2.95 5.17 2.73
N THR A 99 -2.89 6.48 2.74
CA THR A 99 -2.27 7.27 3.81
C THR A 99 -2.97 8.61 3.87
N ASP A 100 -2.74 9.37 4.94
CA ASP A 100 -3.27 10.72 5.05
C ASP A 100 -2.25 11.76 4.56
N TRP A 101 -2.78 12.84 3.99
CA TRP A 101 -2.03 14.07 3.81
C TRP A 101 -1.61 14.61 5.18
N ASP A 102 -0.40 15.14 5.19
CA ASP A 102 0.39 15.65 6.29
C ASP A 102 1.31 16.72 5.70
N GLU A 103 1.00 17.98 5.98
CA GLU A 103 1.72 19.14 5.43
C GLU A 103 3.19 19.17 5.87
N ASP A 104 3.47 18.74 7.11
CA ASP A 104 4.81 18.79 7.71
C ASP A 104 5.79 17.83 7.03
N SER A 105 5.27 16.84 6.30
CA SER A 105 6.08 15.87 5.57
C SER A 105 6.69 16.43 4.26
N GLY A 106 6.35 17.66 3.86
CA GLY A 106 6.78 18.28 2.61
C GLY A 106 6.27 17.54 1.37
N GLY A 107 5.18 16.78 1.51
CA GLY A 107 4.78 15.78 0.53
C GLY A 107 4.26 16.31 -0.81
N ARG A 108 4.06 17.63 -0.96
CA ARG A 108 3.41 18.20 -2.15
C ARG A 108 4.24 17.98 -3.41
N ASP A 109 5.56 18.03 -3.29
CA ASP A 109 6.48 17.86 -4.42
C ASP A 109 6.74 16.38 -4.75
N LEU A 110 6.15 15.44 -3.99
CA LEU A 110 6.28 14.01 -4.28
C LEU A 110 5.53 13.65 -5.57
N PRO A 111 6.08 12.79 -6.45
CA PRO A 111 5.42 12.33 -7.66
C PRO A 111 3.98 11.84 -7.46
N VAL A 112 3.69 11.15 -6.36
CA VAL A 112 2.34 10.68 -6.01
C VAL A 112 1.33 11.83 -5.87
N MET A 113 1.78 13.01 -5.43
CA MET A 113 0.95 14.21 -5.30
C MET A 113 0.94 15.06 -6.57
N GLN A 114 2.00 15.01 -7.38
CA GLN A 114 2.08 15.77 -8.63
C GLN A 114 1.10 15.29 -9.70
N VAL A 115 0.65 14.03 -9.63
CA VAL A 115 -0.40 13.51 -10.54
C VAL A 115 -1.82 13.97 -10.17
N ILE A 116 -1.98 14.62 -9.03
CA ILE A 116 -3.23 15.18 -8.53
C ILE A 116 -3.02 16.65 -8.08
N PRO A 117 -2.56 17.53 -8.99
CA PRO A 117 -2.13 18.89 -8.63
C PRO A 117 -3.27 19.79 -8.10
N HIS A 118 -4.52 19.34 -8.27
CA HIS A 118 -5.73 20.03 -7.85
C HIS A 118 -6.40 19.37 -6.63
N ALA A 119 -5.71 18.47 -5.92
CA ALA A 119 -6.24 17.88 -4.71
C ALA A 119 -6.59 18.96 -3.67
N GLU A 120 -7.77 18.83 -3.08
CA GLU A 120 -8.13 19.58 -1.88
C GLU A 120 -7.39 18.93 -0.69
N LEU A 121 -6.54 19.72 -0.02
CA LEU A 121 -5.67 19.26 1.07
C LEU A 121 -6.04 20.02 2.35
N ILE A 122 -6.28 19.28 3.43
CA ILE A 122 -6.53 19.80 4.77
C ILE A 122 -5.32 19.49 5.64
N ALA A 123 -4.73 20.53 6.23
CA ALA A 123 -3.65 20.44 7.21
C ALA A 123 -4.19 20.17 8.62
#